data_AF-A0AAV4H727-F1
#
_entry.id   AF-A0AAV4H727-F1
#
_cell.length_a   1.000
_cell.length_b   1.000
_cell.length_c   1.000
_cell.angle_alpha   90.00
_cell.angle_beta   90.00
_cell.angle_gamma   90.00
#
_symmetry.space_group_name_H-M   'P 1'
#
loop_
_entity.id
_entity.type
_entity.pdbx_description
1 polymer ?
#
loop_
_entity_poly.entity_id
_entity_poly.type
_entity_poly.pdbx_seq_one_letter_code
_entity_poly.pdbx_strand_id
1 'polypeptide(L)'
;MSIINIYAPNTDDPNFFMKVKHEIAKVGSKNIMVMGDWNLLLDPEIDGVNYKNINNKKARAEVGQMMADLDLFDIWREEHPEERKYTWKRK
;
A
#
# COMPACT_ATOMS: atom_id res chain seq x y z
N MET A 1 15.06 13.41 -3.27
CA MET A 1 14.03 12.64 -2.56
C MET A 1 12.69 13.08 -3.11
N SER A 2 11.85 12.14 -3.53
CA SER A 2 10.52 12.42 -4.07
C SER A 2 9.46 11.86 -3.13
N ILE A 3 8.45 12.67 -2.84
CA ILE A 3 7.30 12.28 -2.03
C ILE A 3 6.11 12.13 -2.98
N ILE A 4 5.53 10.94 -2.99
CA ILE A 4 4.40 10.59 -3.83
C ILE A 4 3.21 10.36 -2.89
N ASN A 5 2.14 11.12 -3.08
CA ASN A 5 0.90 10.94 -2.34
C ASN A 5 -0.13 10.24 -3.24
N ILE A 6 -0.77 9.18 -2.74
CA ILE A 6 -1.81 8.43 -3.46
C ILE A 6 -3.13 8.41 -2.70
N TYR A 7 -4.22 8.30 -3.45
CA TYR A 7 -5.54 7.98 -2.94
C TYR A 7 -6.13 6.87 -3.81
N ALA A 8 -6.01 5.63 -3.33
CA ALA A 8 -6.41 4.45 -4.06
C ALA A 8 -7.94 4.25 -4.03
N PRO A 9 -8.51 3.57 -5.03
CA PRO A 9 -9.94 3.27 -5.04
C PRO A 9 -10.30 2.25 -3.95
N ASN A 10 -11.56 2.29 -3.50
CA ASN A 10 -12.11 1.29 -2.56
C ASN A 10 -12.35 -0.09 -3.21
N THR A 11 -12.27 -0.17 -4.54
CA THR A 11 -12.49 -1.39 -5.34
C THR A 11 -11.18 -2.14 -5.58
N ASP A 12 -11.28 -3.45 -5.85
CA ASP A 12 -10.13 -4.29 -6.20
C ASP A 12 -9.63 -3.99 -7.62
N ASP A 13 -8.93 -2.87 -7.78
CA ASP A 13 -8.39 -2.37 -9.05
C ASP A 13 -6.84 -2.41 -9.07
N PRO A 14 -6.23 -3.53 -9.47
CA PRO A 14 -4.78 -3.62 -9.62
C PRO A 14 -4.23 -2.67 -10.71
N ASN A 15 -5.05 -2.23 -11.67
CA ASN A 15 -4.58 -1.32 -12.71
C ASN A 15 -4.20 0.05 -12.15
N PHE A 16 -4.82 0.47 -11.05
CA PHE A 16 -4.44 1.68 -10.35
C PHE A 16 -2.98 1.62 -9.90
N PHE A 17 -2.59 0.56 -9.20
CA PHE A 17 -1.22 0.41 -8.68
C PHE A 17 -0.19 0.15 -9.78
N MET A 18 -0.55 -0.55 -10.87
CA MET A 18 0.30 -0.64 -12.07
C MET A 18 0.60 0.75 -12.65
N LYS A 19 -0.40 1.62 -12.75
CA LYS A 19 -0.22 3.01 -13.22
C LYS A 19 0.64 3.81 -12.27
N VAL A 20 0.39 3.72 -10.95
CA VAL A 20 1.21 4.39 -9.94
C VAL A 20 2.67 4.00 -10.08
N LYS A 21 2.98 2.70 -10.16
CA LYS A 21 4.34 2.19 -10.38
C LYS A 21 4.99 2.82 -11.62
N HIS A 22 4.27 2.84 -12.73
CA HIS A 22 4.73 3.43 -13.98
C HIS A 22 5.01 4.94 -13.86
N GLU A 23 4.12 5.70 -13.19
CA GLU A 23 4.36 7.13 -12.96
C GLU A 23 5.54 7.38 -12.01
N ILE A 24 5.73 6.55 -10.98
CA ILE A 24 6.89 6.63 -10.09
C ILE A 24 8.18 6.38 -10.86
N ALA A 25 8.20 5.38 -11.76
CA ALA A 25 9.38 5.08 -12.57
C ALA A 25 9.81 6.28 -13.45
N LYS A 26 8.85 7.08 -13.95
CA LYS A 26 9.15 8.30 -14.71
C LYS A 26 9.78 9.42 -13.89
N VAL A 27 9.56 9.44 -12.57
CA VAL A 27 10.19 10.44 -11.69
C VAL A 27 11.72 10.27 -11.67
N GLY A 28 12.22 9.04 -11.88
CA GLY A 28 13.66 8.76 -11.98
C GLY A 28 14.46 9.00 -10.69
N SER A 29 13.78 9.29 -9.57
CA SER A 29 14.43 9.47 -8.27
C SER A 29 14.72 8.10 -7.65
N LYS A 30 15.94 7.92 -7.14
CA LYS A 30 16.32 6.72 -6.37
C LYS A 30 15.72 6.70 -4.97
N ASN A 31 15.49 7.89 -4.40
CA ASN A 31 14.96 8.02 -3.05
C ASN A 31 13.51 8.46 -3.15
N ILE A 32 12.58 7.54 -2.87
CA ILE A 32 11.15 7.76 -2.98
C ILE A 32 10.45 7.41 -1.65
N MET A 33 9.42 8.17 -1.32
CA MET A 33 8.50 7.88 -0.23
C MET A 33 7.09 7.90 -0.83
N VAL A 34 6.38 6.79 -0.72
CA VAL A 34 4.99 6.67 -1.17
C VAL A 34 4.09 6.66 0.06
N MET A 35 3.14 7.58 0.11
CA MET A 35 2.24 7.74 1.25
C MET A 35 0.83 8.06 0.77
N GLY A 36 -0.13 8.06 1.70
CA GLY A 36 -1.52 8.38 1.41
C GLY A 36 -2.47 7.27 1.83
N ASP A 37 -3.64 7.23 1.21
CA ASP A 37 -4.67 6.22 1.50
C ASP A 37 -4.63 5.11 0.45
N TRP A 38 -4.22 3.93 0.87
CA TRP A 38 -4.08 2.75 0.01
C TRP A 38 -5.39 1.98 -0.15
N ASN A 39 -6.40 2.25 0.69
CA ASN A 39 -7.67 1.51 0.72
C ASN A 39 -7.52 -0.02 0.72
N LEU A 40 -6.43 -0.53 1.29
CA LEU A 40 -6.17 -1.96 1.48
C LEU A 40 -5.28 -2.19 2.70
N LEU A 41 -5.24 -3.43 3.16
CA LEU A 41 -4.35 -3.89 4.23
C LEU A 41 -3.15 -4.57 3.59
N LEU A 42 -1.92 -4.29 4.01
CA LEU A 42 -0.74 -5.01 3.50
C LEU A 42 -0.67 -6.39 4.15
N ASP A 43 -0.76 -6.42 5.48
CA ASP A 43 -0.90 -7.64 6.27
C ASP A 43 -2.28 -7.67 6.97
N PRO A 44 -3.25 -8.44 6.43
CA PRO A 44 -4.59 -8.52 7.02
C PRO A 44 -4.64 -9.07 8.44
N GLU A 45 -3.62 -9.79 8.91
CA GLU A 45 -3.64 -10.40 10.25
C GLU A 45 -3.38 -9.38 11.36
N ILE A 46 -2.65 -8.30 11.05
CA ILE A 46 -2.22 -7.29 12.02
C ILE A 46 -2.68 -5.87 11.68
N ASP A 47 -2.88 -5.55 10.39
CA ASP A 47 -3.39 -4.24 9.95
C ASP A 47 -4.93 -4.16 10.00
N GLY A 48 -5.60 -5.30 10.20
CA GLY A 48 -7.05 -5.39 10.21
C GLY A 48 -7.62 -6.07 11.45
N VAL A 49 -8.90 -5.82 11.72
CA VAL A 49 -9.66 -6.55 12.73
C VAL A 49 -11.10 -6.76 12.27
N ASN A 50 -11.68 -7.92 12.58
CA ASN A 50 -13.09 -8.25 12.31
C ASN A 50 -13.49 -8.22 10.82
N TYR A 51 -12.56 -8.46 9.90
CA TYR A 51 -12.88 -8.59 8.48
C TYR A 51 -13.51 -9.96 8.20
N LYS A 52 -14.74 -9.96 7.68
CA LYS A 52 -15.40 -11.20 7.21
C LYS A 52 -14.71 -11.78 5.97
N ASN A 53 -14.20 -10.91 5.12
CA ASN A 53 -13.48 -11.23 3.89
C ASN A 53 -12.31 -10.26 3.74
N ILE A 54 -11.19 -10.74 3.19
CA ILE A 54 -10.09 -9.87 2.79
C ILE A 54 -10.49 -9.18 1.48
N ASN A 55 -10.65 -7.85 1.55
CA ASN A 55 -10.94 -7.02 0.38
C ASN A 55 -9.66 -6.78 -0.46
N ASN A 56 -9.85 -6.35 -1.71
CA ASN A 56 -8.78 -5.82 -2.56
C ASN A 56 -7.57 -6.76 -2.74
N LYS A 57 -7.86 -8.06 -2.95
CA LYS A 57 -6.82 -9.11 -3.00
C LYS A 57 -5.88 -8.92 -4.19
N LYS A 58 -6.40 -8.58 -5.37
CA LYS A 58 -5.58 -8.39 -6.58
C LYS A 58 -4.79 -7.10 -6.49
N ALA A 59 -5.40 -6.02 -6.03
CA ALA A 59 -4.75 -4.75 -5.80
C ALA A 59 -3.59 -4.88 -4.81
N ARG A 60 -3.79 -5.58 -3.69
CA ARG A 60 -2.71 -5.87 -2.71
C ARG A 60 -1.58 -6.69 -3.32
N ALA A 61 -1.89 -7.69 -4.15
CA ALA A 61 -0.85 -8.46 -4.84
C ALA A 61 -0.02 -7.56 -5.76
N GLU A 62 -0.66 -6.63 -6.49
CA GLU A 62 0.06 -5.65 -7.31
C GLU A 62 0.88 -4.67 -6.46
N VAL A 63 0.40 -4.28 -5.28
CA VAL A 63 1.21 -3.48 -4.34
C VAL A 63 2.47 -4.24 -3.92
N GLY A 64 2.36 -5.52 -3.60
CA GLY A 64 3.53 -6.36 -3.29
C GLY A 64 4.53 -6.43 -4.46
N GLN A 65 4.04 -6.57 -5.69
CA GLN A 65 4.89 -6.53 -6.88
C GLN A 65 5.53 -5.15 -7.08
N MET A 66 4.76 -4.07 -6.91
CA MET A 66 5.27 -2.70 -6.98
C MET A 66 6.35 -2.44 -5.94
N MET A 67 6.18 -2.95 -4.71
CA MET A 67 7.19 -2.82 -3.67
C MET A 67 8.47 -3.55 -4.03
N ALA A 68 8.37 -4.79 -4.53
CA ALA A 68 9.52 -5.55 -4.99
C ALA A 68 10.24 -4.88 -6.18
N ASP A 69 9.49 -4.39 -7.17
CA ASP A 69 10.04 -3.75 -8.37
C ASP A 69 10.77 -2.43 -8.07
N LEU A 70 10.31 -1.70 -7.05
CA LEU A 70 10.82 -0.38 -6.68
C LEU A 70 11.73 -0.39 -5.45
N ASP A 71 12.06 -1.56 -4.90
CA ASP A 71 12.84 -1.75 -3.68
C ASP A 71 12.26 -0.96 -2.48
N LEU A 72 10.94 -1.07 -2.30
CA LEU A 72 10.19 -0.43 -1.23
C LEU A 72 9.88 -1.39 -0.09
N PHE A 73 9.81 -0.85 1.11
CA PHE A 73 9.34 -1.53 2.31
C PHE A 73 8.38 -0.63 3.10
N ASP A 74 7.56 -1.24 3.95
CA ASP A 74 6.67 -0.50 4.84
C ASP A 74 7.42 -0.06 6.09
N ILE A 75 7.83 1.22 6.11
CA ILE A 75 8.57 1.82 7.22
C ILE A 75 7.81 1.70 8.56
N TRP A 76 6.48 1.81 8.54
CA TRP A 76 5.71 1.69 9.78
C TRP A 76 5.79 0.29 10.35
N ARG A 77 5.73 -0.74 9.49
CA ARG A 77 5.81 -2.14 9.91
C ARG A 77 7.22 -2.55 10.35
N GLU A 78 8.27 -1.99 9.76
CA GLU A 78 9.65 -2.22 10.21
C GLU A 78 9.87 -1.74 11.65
N GLU A 79 9.37 -0.55 11.99
CA GLU A 79 9.52 0.03 13.35
C GLU A 79 8.53 -0.58 14.35
N HIS A 80 7.39 -1.08 13.88
CA HIS A 80 6.33 -1.64 14.70
C HIS A 80 5.89 -3.06 14.25
N PRO A 81 6.77 -4.08 14.30
CA PRO A 81 6.51 -5.38 13.66
C PRO A 81 5.23 -6.06 14.11
N GLU A 82 4.96 -6.08 15.43
CA GLU A 82 3.84 -6.81 16.02
C GLU A 82 2.68 -5.88 16.45
N GLU A 83 2.86 -4.56 16.33
CA GLU A 83 1.88 -3.62 16.85
C GLU A 83 0.62 -3.61 15.97
N ARG A 84 -0.53 -3.71 16.63
CA ARG A 84 -1.86 -3.63 16.00
C ARG A 84 -2.44 -2.24 16.21
N LYS A 85 -2.27 -1.39 15.19
CA LYS A 85 -2.86 -0.04 15.12
C LYS A 85 -3.62 0.13 13.81
N TYR A 86 -4.73 0.87 13.87
CA TYR A 86 -5.67 1.00 12.78
C TYR A 86 -5.92 2.48 12.46
N THR A 87 -5.95 2.82 11.17
CA THR A 87 -6.14 4.19 10.67
C THR A 87 -7.58 4.50 10.25
N TRP A 88 -8.43 3.47 10.10
CA TRP A 88 -9.81 3.60 9.64
C TRP A 88 -10.77 2.76 10.48
N LYS A 89 -12.00 3.26 10.65
CA LYS A 89 -13.11 2.54 11.26
C LYS A 89 -14.41 2.80 10.50
N ARG A 90 -15.25 1.78 10.36
CA ARG A 90 -16.63 1.96 9.89
C ARG A 90 -17.44 2.63 11.01
N LYS A 91 -18.22 3.67 10.67
CA LYS A 91 -19.20 4.26 11.59
C LYS A 91 -20.38 3.32 11.80
#